data_AF-A0A662TVE8-F1
#
_entry.id   AF-A0A662TVE8-F1
#
_cell.length_a   1.000
_cell.length_b   1.000
_cell.length_c   1.000
_cell.angle_alpha   90.00
_cell.angle_beta   90.00
_cell.angle_gamma   90.00
#
_symmetry.space_group_name_H-M   'P 1'
#
loop_
_entity.id
_entity.type
_entity.pdbx_description
1 polymer ?
#
loop_
_entity_poly.entity_id
_entity_poly.type
_entity_poly.pdbx_seq_one_letter_code
_entity_poly.pdbx_strand_id
1 'polypeptide(L)'
;MEGYKERKAIIDKTKRMVVKVGTGVLTKENGELDIERIKKLVKQIVDIKKSGREIVLVTSGAIAGGMGRIGLRGRPDELPIHLKQTCAAIGQIELMKQYGMEFSKYGIIPAQVLITEEDLQNEEKYRNLWTTLSTLIAMGAIPIINENDVVSTHELEEIDDNSLIKFGDNDKLSALVARRIYADLLIILTTTDGYYVTRDGKMEIVKRIKKITPTMIEESSGKSSMGRGGIKSKLRAAAIAMNGGVHVIIANGTKEGILNRILEGEEEGTIFISEVDKRCV
;
A
#
# COMPACT_ATOMS: atom_id res chain seq x y z
N MET A 1 -25.48 -3.14 -12.36
CA MET A 1 -26.10 -2.29 -11.32
C MET A 1 -25.89 -2.81 -9.90
N GLU A 2 -26.04 -4.10 -9.64
CA GLU A 2 -25.92 -4.66 -8.28
C GLU A 2 -24.51 -4.56 -7.68
N GLY A 3 -23.47 -4.85 -8.47
CA GLY A 3 -22.07 -4.69 -8.04
C GLY A 3 -21.68 -3.26 -7.67
N TYR A 4 -22.15 -2.27 -8.44
CA TYR A 4 -21.97 -0.84 -8.13
C TYR A 4 -22.62 -0.46 -6.79
N LYS A 5 -23.86 -0.92 -6.53
CA LYS A 5 -24.57 -0.64 -5.28
C LYS A 5 -23.83 -1.19 -4.05
N GLU A 6 -23.29 -2.40 -4.15
CA GLU A 6 -22.55 -3.01 -3.04
C GLU A 6 -21.20 -2.33 -2.78
N ARG A 7 -20.45 -2.04 -3.85
CA ARG A 7 -19.20 -1.28 -3.75
C ARG A 7 -19.45 0.08 -3.11
N LYS A 8 -20.43 0.82 -3.61
CA LYS A 8 -20.80 2.14 -3.07
C LYS A 8 -21.21 2.05 -1.61
N ALA A 9 -22.00 1.04 -1.22
CA ALA A 9 -22.39 0.81 0.17
C ALA A 9 -21.20 0.53 1.10
N ILE A 10 -20.19 -0.23 0.66
CA ILE A 10 -18.95 -0.45 1.41
C ILE A 10 -18.19 0.87 1.60
N ILE A 11 -18.03 1.64 0.52
CA ILE A 11 -17.31 2.92 0.52
C ILE A 11 -18.01 3.97 1.40
N ASP A 12 -19.33 4.03 1.37
CA ASP A 12 -20.11 4.98 2.19
C ASP A 12 -20.04 4.65 3.68
N LYS A 13 -19.88 3.37 4.04
CA LYS A 13 -19.67 2.92 5.42
C LYS A 13 -18.22 3.01 5.90
N THR A 14 -17.26 3.23 4.99
CA THR A 14 -15.83 3.31 5.31
C THR A 14 -15.53 4.58 6.10
N LYS A 15 -15.10 4.42 7.36
CA LYS A 15 -14.67 5.50 8.25
C LYS A 15 -13.16 5.62 8.31
N ARG A 16 -12.46 4.48 8.43
CA ARG A 16 -11.00 4.39 8.53
C ARG A 16 -10.45 3.59 7.36
N MET A 17 -9.44 4.13 6.70
CA MET A 17 -8.78 3.44 5.60
C MET A 17 -7.26 3.49 5.68
N VAL A 18 -6.64 2.46 5.10
CA VAL A 18 -5.22 2.44 4.80
C VAL A 18 -5.06 2.60 3.29
N VAL A 19 -4.23 3.55 2.86
CA VAL A 19 -3.85 3.70 1.45
C VAL A 19 -2.40 3.31 1.32
N LYS A 20 -2.13 2.21 0.60
CA LYS A 20 -0.79 1.78 0.26
C LYS A 20 -0.42 2.26 -1.13
N VAL A 21 0.76 2.85 -1.28
CA VAL A 21 1.25 3.33 -2.58
C VAL A 21 2.59 2.69 -2.91
N GLY A 22 2.63 1.93 -4.01
CA GLY A 22 3.85 1.22 -4.43
C GLY A 22 4.89 2.13 -5.11
N THR A 23 6.14 1.67 -5.12
CA THR A 23 7.28 2.39 -5.72
C THR A 23 6.99 2.85 -7.15
N GLY A 24 6.52 1.98 -8.04
CA GLY A 24 6.23 2.35 -9.44
C GLY A 24 5.14 3.42 -9.63
N VAL A 25 4.31 3.66 -8.60
CA VAL A 25 3.36 4.79 -8.61
C VAL A 25 4.09 6.08 -8.22
N LEU A 26 5.01 6.02 -7.26
CA LEU A 26 5.74 7.18 -6.72
C LEU A 26 7.03 7.51 -7.46
N THR A 27 7.44 6.71 -8.44
CA THR A 27 8.67 6.91 -9.19
C THR A 27 8.42 7.10 -10.68
N LYS A 28 9.31 7.85 -11.32
CA LYS A 28 9.43 7.96 -12.77
C LYS A 28 10.15 6.72 -13.32
N GLU A 29 10.18 6.60 -14.65
CA GLU A 29 10.88 5.50 -15.34
C GLU A 29 12.39 5.46 -15.05
N ASN A 30 13.00 6.63 -14.83
CA ASN A 30 14.41 6.76 -14.46
C ASN A 30 14.71 6.36 -13.01
N GLY A 31 13.70 5.93 -12.23
CA GLY A 31 13.86 5.49 -10.84
C GLY A 31 13.82 6.63 -9.81
N GLU A 32 13.73 7.89 -10.22
CA GLU A 32 13.60 9.02 -9.29
C GLU A 32 12.17 9.16 -8.78
N LEU A 33 12.01 9.83 -7.63
CA LEU A 33 10.69 10.19 -7.12
C LEU A 33 9.95 11.13 -8.09
N ASP A 34 8.68 10.82 -8.33
CA ASP A 34 7.76 11.64 -9.09
C ASP A 34 7.02 12.62 -8.16
N ILE A 35 7.59 13.81 -8.03
CA ILE A 35 7.10 14.87 -7.14
C ILE A 35 5.68 15.32 -7.50
N GLU A 36 5.35 15.38 -8.79
CA GLU A 36 4.00 15.77 -9.23
C GLU A 36 2.98 14.68 -8.87
N ARG A 37 3.34 13.39 -8.95
CA ARG A 37 2.46 12.32 -8.45
C ARG A 37 2.30 12.36 -6.93
N ILE A 38 3.36 12.62 -6.17
CA ILE A 38 3.25 12.79 -4.71
C ILE A 38 2.30 13.93 -4.36
N LYS A 39 2.45 15.10 -5.01
CA LYS A 39 1.56 16.25 -4.83
C LYS A 39 0.09 15.93 -5.16
N LYS A 40 -0.17 15.26 -6.28
CA LYS A 40 -1.52 14.83 -6.67
C LYS A 40 -2.11 13.81 -5.70
N LEU A 41 -1.30 12.89 -5.19
CA LEU A 41 -1.69 11.92 -4.17
C LEU A 41 -2.05 12.61 -2.86
N VAL A 42 -1.18 13.52 -2.37
CA VAL A 42 -1.42 14.28 -1.15
C VAL A 42 -2.71 15.07 -1.23
N LYS A 43 -2.98 15.76 -2.35
CA LYS A 43 -4.25 16.48 -2.56
C LYS A 43 -5.46 15.55 -2.38
N GLN A 44 -5.43 14.37 -2.98
CA GLN A 44 -6.52 13.40 -2.82
C GLN A 44 -6.65 12.93 -1.37
N ILE A 45 -5.53 12.62 -0.69
CA ILE A 45 -5.53 12.25 0.74
C ILE A 45 -6.14 13.37 1.61
N VAL A 46 -5.85 14.64 1.29
CA VAL A 46 -6.47 15.80 1.94
C VAL A 46 -7.98 15.81 1.73
N ASP A 47 -8.46 15.55 0.51
CA ASP A 47 -9.89 15.47 0.20
C ASP A 47 -10.57 14.36 1.03
N ILE A 48 -9.92 13.19 1.16
CA ILE A 48 -10.39 12.10 2.05
C ILE A 48 -10.52 12.59 3.49
N LYS A 49 -9.47 13.22 4.02
CA LYS A 49 -9.48 13.73 5.40
C LYS A 49 -10.59 14.77 5.60
N LYS A 50 -10.78 15.69 4.65
CA LYS A 50 -11.83 16.72 4.69
C LYS A 50 -13.24 16.14 4.65
N SER A 51 -13.42 14.93 4.10
CA SER A 51 -14.70 14.20 4.17
C SER A 51 -15.04 13.64 5.56
N GLY A 52 -14.17 13.85 6.56
CA GLY A 52 -14.35 13.34 7.92
C GLY A 52 -13.87 11.90 8.12
N ARG A 53 -13.20 11.32 7.12
CA ARG A 53 -12.64 9.96 7.19
C ARG A 53 -11.21 9.99 7.74
N GLU A 54 -10.85 8.91 8.41
CA GLU A 54 -9.51 8.67 8.94
C GLU A 54 -8.67 7.94 7.89
N ILE A 55 -7.41 8.35 7.73
CA ILE A 55 -6.51 7.78 6.73
C ILE A 55 -5.12 7.55 7.30
N VAL A 56 -4.57 6.38 7.01
CA VAL A 56 -3.17 6.02 7.22
C VAL A 56 -2.54 5.76 5.85
N LEU A 57 -1.39 6.37 5.59
CA LEU A 57 -0.63 6.18 4.36
C LEU A 57 0.46 5.15 4.60
N VAL A 58 0.54 4.10 3.78
CA VAL A 58 1.69 3.18 3.72
C VAL A 58 2.41 3.45 2.41
N THR A 59 3.58 4.07 2.49
CA THR A 59 4.33 4.51 1.30
C THR A 59 5.44 3.54 0.95
N SER A 60 5.91 3.60 -0.29
CA SER A 60 7.20 3.04 -0.70
C SER A 60 8.06 4.16 -1.29
N GLY A 61 9.19 3.84 -1.93
CA GLY A 61 9.97 4.81 -2.70
C GLY A 61 11.17 5.42 -1.98
N ALA A 62 11.43 5.08 -0.72
CA ALA A 62 12.63 5.55 0.00
C ALA A 62 13.91 5.18 -0.75
N ILE A 63 14.10 3.92 -1.12
CA ILE A 63 15.29 3.46 -1.86
C ILE A 63 15.44 4.18 -3.20
N ALA A 64 14.34 4.35 -3.92
CA ALA A 64 14.31 5.09 -5.19
C ALA A 64 14.70 6.58 -5.03
N GLY A 65 14.18 7.23 -3.98
CA GLY A 65 14.58 8.59 -3.60
C GLY A 65 16.07 8.68 -3.27
N GLY A 66 16.62 7.68 -2.59
CA GLY A 66 18.04 7.59 -2.27
C GLY A 66 18.90 7.46 -3.51
N MET A 67 18.56 6.51 -4.39
CA MET A 67 19.25 6.30 -5.67
C MET A 67 19.31 7.59 -6.49
N GLY A 68 18.17 8.27 -6.66
CA GLY A 68 18.11 9.55 -7.35
C GLY A 68 18.98 10.63 -6.69
N ARG A 69 19.03 10.66 -5.35
CA ARG A 69 19.85 11.62 -4.60
C ARG A 69 21.36 11.41 -4.75
N ILE A 70 21.82 10.16 -4.84
CA ILE A 70 23.26 9.85 -5.02
C ILE A 70 23.65 9.55 -6.47
N GLY A 71 22.74 9.75 -7.42
CA GLY A 71 23.00 9.57 -8.85
C GLY A 71 23.16 8.10 -9.29
N LEU A 72 22.69 7.14 -8.48
CA LEU A 72 22.66 5.73 -8.87
C LEU A 72 21.53 5.49 -9.88
N ARG A 73 21.88 4.84 -10.99
CA ARG A 73 20.94 4.41 -12.03
C ARG A 73 20.68 2.91 -11.94
N GLY A 74 19.61 2.46 -12.56
CA GLY A 74 19.16 1.06 -12.52
C GLY A 74 17.95 0.90 -11.61
N ARG A 75 17.56 -0.35 -11.34
CA ARG A 75 16.36 -0.61 -10.54
C ARG A 75 16.69 -0.89 -9.08
N PRO A 76 15.84 -0.47 -8.13
CA PRO A 76 16.06 -0.73 -6.70
C PRO A 76 16.23 -2.21 -6.34
N ASP A 77 15.72 -3.15 -7.14
CA ASP A 77 15.79 -4.60 -6.89
C ASP A 77 17.08 -5.26 -7.41
N GLU A 78 17.89 -4.53 -8.20
CA GLU A 78 19.19 -4.97 -8.71
C GLU A 78 20.35 -4.60 -7.76
N LEU A 79 20.10 -3.71 -6.79
CA LEU A 79 21.12 -3.27 -5.84
C LEU A 79 21.45 -4.35 -4.80
N PRO A 80 22.72 -4.50 -4.40
CA PRO A 80 23.10 -5.22 -3.19
C PRO A 80 22.39 -4.68 -1.94
N ILE A 81 22.15 -5.55 -0.95
CA ILE A 81 21.42 -5.21 0.28
C ILE A 81 21.97 -3.96 0.99
N HIS A 82 23.29 -3.86 1.18
CA HIS A 82 23.91 -2.72 1.85
C HIS A 82 23.68 -1.41 1.09
N LEU A 83 23.67 -1.43 -0.26
CA LEU A 83 23.36 -0.26 -1.08
C LEU A 83 21.88 0.10 -1.02
N LYS A 84 20.98 -0.88 -0.98
CA LYS A 84 19.55 -0.62 -0.76
C LYS A 84 19.31 0.04 0.60
N GLN A 85 19.89 -0.49 1.66
CA GLN A 85 19.80 0.07 3.01
C GLN A 85 20.35 1.49 3.07
N THR A 86 21.50 1.74 2.43
CA THR A 86 22.08 3.08 2.30
C THR A 86 21.15 4.03 1.56
N CYS A 87 20.60 3.60 0.42
CA CYS A 87 19.64 4.39 -0.35
C CYS A 87 18.35 4.63 0.44
N ALA A 88 17.85 3.66 1.19
CA ALA A 88 16.68 3.83 2.03
C ALA A 88 16.90 4.89 3.10
N ALA A 89 18.04 4.85 3.81
CA ALA A 89 18.40 5.85 4.82
C ALA A 89 18.42 7.27 4.24
N ILE A 90 19.03 7.45 3.07
CA ILE A 90 19.11 8.74 2.38
C ILE A 90 17.74 9.19 1.87
N GLY A 91 17.05 8.31 1.16
CA GLY A 91 15.82 8.66 0.46
C GLY A 91 14.58 8.74 1.33
N GLN A 92 14.59 8.12 2.52
CA GLN A 92 13.52 8.30 3.50
C GLN A 92 13.42 9.77 3.94
N ILE A 93 14.55 10.46 4.13
CA ILE A 93 14.59 11.90 4.42
C ILE A 93 13.93 12.68 3.29
N GLU A 94 14.28 12.36 2.04
CA GLU A 94 13.72 13.03 0.87
C GLU A 94 12.20 12.80 0.77
N LEU A 95 11.76 11.56 0.92
CA LEU A 95 10.36 11.19 0.85
C LEU A 95 9.54 11.94 1.91
N MET A 96 10.02 11.99 3.15
CA MET A 96 9.33 12.69 4.24
C MET A 96 9.35 14.21 4.05
N LYS A 97 10.43 14.77 3.51
CA LYS A 97 10.47 16.19 3.12
C LYS A 97 9.38 16.52 2.11
N GLN A 98 9.22 15.71 1.06
CA GLN A 98 8.19 15.95 0.04
C GLN A 98 6.79 15.85 0.62
N TYR A 99 6.48 14.81 1.40
CA TYR A 99 5.19 14.71 2.06
C TYR A 99 4.95 15.89 3.03
N GLY A 100 5.95 16.27 3.83
CA GLY A 100 5.90 17.42 4.73
C GLY A 100 5.55 18.74 4.02
N MET A 101 6.26 19.03 2.94
CA MET A 101 6.03 20.21 2.11
C MET A 101 4.64 20.21 1.49
N GLU A 102 4.13 19.06 1.02
CA GLU A 102 2.81 19.02 0.38
C GLU A 102 1.66 19.05 1.41
N PHE A 103 1.77 18.35 2.54
CA PHE A 103 0.73 18.38 3.58
C PHE A 103 0.65 19.73 4.30
N SER A 104 1.78 20.41 4.52
CA SER A 104 1.81 21.72 5.18
C SER A 104 1.02 22.79 4.43
N LYS A 105 0.91 22.71 3.09
CA LYS A 105 0.06 23.61 2.27
C LYS A 105 -1.42 23.55 2.65
N TYR A 106 -1.86 22.49 3.31
CA TYR A 106 -3.23 22.27 3.74
C TYR A 106 -3.39 22.33 5.27
N GLY A 107 -2.36 22.73 6.02
CA GLY A 107 -2.38 22.77 7.48
C GLY A 107 -2.50 21.38 8.12
N ILE A 108 -2.13 20.31 7.40
CA ILE A 108 -2.16 18.94 7.90
C ILE A 108 -0.78 18.56 8.40
N ILE A 109 -0.74 17.90 9.56
CA ILE A 109 0.49 17.40 10.18
C ILE A 109 0.73 15.96 9.71
N PRO A 110 1.75 15.69 8.87
CA PRO A 110 2.18 14.32 8.63
C PRO A 110 3.02 13.80 9.80
N ALA A 111 2.90 12.51 10.10
CA ALA A 111 3.66 11.87 11.17
C ALA A 111 4.35 10.62 10.63
N GLN A 112 5.68 10.63 10.62
CA GLN A 112 6.47 9.48 10.16
C GLN A 112 6.40 8.34 11.17
N VAL A 113 6.23 7.12 10.64
CA VAL A 113 6.33 5.87 11.40
C VAL A 113 7.17 4.89 10.60
N LEU A 114 8.24 4.38 11.21
CA LEU A 114 9.07 3.32 10.64
C LEU A 114 8.91 2.07 11.49
N ILE A 115 8.63 0.94 10.84
CA ILE A 115 8.40 -0.35 11.50
C ILE A 115 9.00 -1.46 10.65
N THR A 116 9.35 -2.57 11.28
CA THR A 116 9.61 -3.83 10.57
C THR A 116 8.40 -4.77 10.69
N GLU A 117 8.35 -5.81 9.87
CA GLU A 117 7.36 -6.87 10.08
C GLU A 117 7.52 -7.55 11.45
N GLU A 118 8.75 -7.78 11.91
CA GLU A 118 9.04 -8.35 13.23
C GLU A 118 8.41 -7.52 14.37
N ASP A 119 8.38 -6.20 14.23
CA ASP A 119 7.74 -5.30 15.21
C ASP A 119 6.24 -5.56 15.33
N LEU A 120 5.58 -6.05 14.27
CA LEU A 120 4.15 -6.38 14.25
C LEU A 120 3.84 -7.78 14.80
N GLN A 121 4.86 -8.62 14.94
CA GLN A 121 4.76 -9.94 15.57
C GLN A 121 5.01 -9.87 17.08
N ASN A 122 5.73 -8.85 17.56
CA ASN A 122 5.95 -8.59 18.97
C ASN A 122 4.75 -7.85 19.60
N GLU A 123 4.12 -8.44 20.63
CA GLU A 123 2.90 -7.89 21.24
C GLU A 123 3.07 -6.50 21.89
N GLU A 124 4.23 -6.24 22.51
CA GLU A 124 4.51 -4.98 23.19
C GLU A 124 4.72 -3.86 22.17
N LYS A 125 5.61 -4.07 21.21
CA LYS A 125 5.86 -3.13 20.11
C LYS A 125 4.58 -2.84 19.33
N TYR A 126 3.80 -3.88 19.07
CA TYR A 126 2.48 -3.78 18.46
C TYR A 126 1.55 -2.84 19.25
N ARG A 127 1.45 -3.01 20.57
CA ARG A 127 0.59 -2.18 21.43
C ARG A 127 1.04 -0.72 21.42
N ASN A 128 2.35 -0.48 21.41
CA ASN A 128 2.93 0.86 21.31
C ASN A 128 2.61 1.51 19.96
N LEU A 129 2.73 0.76 18.87
CA LEU A 129 2.33 1.21 17.54
C LEU A 129 0.85 1.57 17.48
N TRP A 130 -0.03 0.69 17.98
CA TRP A 130 -1.47 0.93 18.00
C TRP A 130 -1.84 2.19 18.78
N THR A 131 -1.25 2.35 19.97
CA THR A 131 -1.47 3.53 20.82
C THR A 131 -1.02 4.81 20.11
N THR A 132 0.14 4.76 19.47
CA THR A 132 0.70 5.90 18.73
C THR A 132 -0.17 6.27 17.53
N LEU A 133 -0.54 5.29 16.69
CA LEU A 133 -1.38 5.52 15.51
C LEU A 133 -2.76 6.07 15.90
N SER A 134 -3.38 5.51 16.94
CA SER A 134 -4.69 5.97 17.43
C SER A 134 -4.63 7.41 17.93
N THR A 135 -3.55 7.76 18.66
CA THR A 135 -3.33 9.14 19.15
C THR A 135 -3.12 10.11 17.99
N LEU A 136 -2.27 9.76 17.01
CA LEU A 136 -2.03 10.60 15.82
C LEU A 136 -3.32 10.84 15.03
N ILE A 137 -4.13 9.81 14.81
CA ILE A 137 -5.42 9.91 14.13
C ILE A 137 -6.37 10.83 14.91
N ALA A 138 -6.48 10.65 16.23
CA ALA A 138 -7.32 11.48 17.09
C ALA A 138 -6.91 12.96 17.10
N MET A 139 -5.60 13.25 16.99
CA MET A 139 -5.07 14.61 16.83
C MET A 139 -5.28 15.18 15.42
N GLY A 140 -5.80 14.39 14.48
CA GLY A 140 -5.96 14.79 13.09
C GLY A 140 -4.65 14.81 12.30
N ALA A 141 -3.57 14.22 12.79
CA ALA A 141 -2.38 13.97 11.99
C ALA A 141 -2.63 12.86 10.94
N ILE A 142 -1.80 12.79 9.91
CA ILE A 142 -1.80 11.68 8.95
C ILE A 142 -0.54 10.83 9.19
N PRO A 143 -0.67 9.62 9.74
CA PRO A 143 0.45 8.69 9.83
C PRO A 143 0.92 8.27 8.44
N ILE A 144 2.22 8.38 8.21
CA ILE A 144 2.92 7.93 7.01
C ILE A 144 3.89 6.82 7.43
N ILE A 145 3.46 5.58 7.17
CA ILE A 145 4.17 4.37 7.52
C ILE A 145 5.05 3.96 6.34
N ASN A 146 6.30 3.59 6.63
CA ASN A 146 7.16 2.86 5.71
C ASN A 146 7.89 1.75 6.48
N GLU A 147 8.35 0.73 5.77
CA GLU A 147 9.26 -0.27 6.31
C GLU A 147 10.56 0.41 6.78
N ASN A 148 11.11 -0.04 7.91
CA ASN A 148 12.44 0.36 8.37
C ASN A 148 13.52 -0.41 7.60
N ASP A 149 13.65 -0.11 6.31
CA ASP A 149 14.52 -0.80 5.36
C ASP A 149 15.98 -0.92 5.84
N VAL A 150 16.47 0.01 6.67
CA VAL A 150 17.86 0.04 7.16
C VAL A 150 18.19 -1.15 8.06
N VAL A 151 17.20 -1.66 8.80
CA VAL A 151 17.35 -2.78 9.73
C VAL A 151 16.51 -3.99 9.34
N SER A 152 15.67 -3.87 8.30
CA SER A 152 14.87 -4.97 7.79
C SER A 152 15.76 -6.00 7.09
N THR A 153 15.59 -7.27 7.46
CA THR A 153 16.33 -8.44 6.97
C THR A 153 15.54 -9.23 5.92
N HIS A 154 14.26 -8.90 5.70
CA HIS A 154 13.29 -9.72 4.96
C HIS A 154 13.56 -9.88 3.47
N GLU A 155 14.45 -9.07 2.86
CA GLU A 155 14.87 -9.30 1.47
C GLU A 155 15.72 -10.58 1.29
N LEU A 156 16.07 -11.27 2.39
CA LEU A 156 16.95 -12.45 2.43
C LEU A 156 16.25 -13.77 2.81
N GLU A 157 14.93 -13.80 3.00
CA GLU A 157 14.27 -15.06 3.34
C GLU A 157 14.10 -15.97 2.11
N GLU A 158 15.06 -16.89 1.96
CA GLU A 158 14.79 -18.20 1.36
C GLU A 158 13.76 -18.90 2.24
N ILE A 159 12.55 -19.13 1.72
CA ILE A 159 11.65 -20.12 2.30
C ILE A 159 11.69 -21.32 1.37
N ASP A 160 11.92 -22.48 1.99
CA ASP A 160 12.05 -23.82 1.43
C ASP A 160 11.24 -24.02 0.14
N ASP A 161 11.87 -24.71 -0.82
CA ASP A 161 11.36 -25.03 -2.16
C ASP A 161 11.67 -23.99 -3.27
N ASN A 162 12.96 -23.64 -3.46
CA ASN A 162 13.54 -22.98 -4.66
C ASN A 162 12.76 -21.76 -5.24
N SER A 163 11.91 -21.11 -4.44
CA SER A 163 11.04 -20.02 -4.85
C SER A 163 11.37 -18.78 -4.05
N LEU A 164 12.22 -17.92 -4.61
CA LEU A 164 12.46 -16.57 -4.10
C LEU A 164 11.18 -15.74 -4.25
N ILE A 165 10.32 -15.77 -3.25
CA ILE A 165 9.14 -14.92 -3.22
C ILE A 165 9.52 -13.62 -2.54
N LYS A 166 9.89 -12.62 -3.34
CA LYS A 166 9.92 -11.22 -2.90
C LYS A 166 8.49 -10.81 -2.52
N PHE A 167 8.18 -10.75 -1.23
CA PHE A 167 7.04 -9.97 -0.79
C PHE A 167 7.29 -8.52 -1.21
N GLY A 168 6.26 -7.83 -1.70
CA GLY A 168 6.34 -6.37 -1.67
C GLY A 168 6.17 -6.01 -0.20
N ASP A 169 7.25 -5.68 0.50
CA ASP A 169 7.27 -5.51 1.97
C ASP A 169 6.10 -4.65 2.45
N ASN A 170 5.87 -3.54 1.75
CA ASN A 170 4.78 -2.62 2.05
C ASN A 170 3.36 -3.12 1.71
N ASP A 171 3.17 -4.10 0.81
CA ASP A 171 1.86 -4.72 0.57
C ASP A 171 1.42 -5.49 1.83
N LYS A 172 2.28 -6.40 2.33
CA LYS A 172 2.01 -7.19 3.54
C LYS A 172 1.92 -6.29 4.77
N LEU A 173 2.83 -5.33 4.90
CA LEU A 173 2.81 -4.33 5.96
C LEU A 173 1.47 -3.59 6.02
N SER A 174 0.98 -3.13 4.86
CA SER A 174 -0.29 -2.40 4.79
C SER A 174 -1.50 -3.25 5.21
N ALA A 175 -1.50 -4.54 4.88
CA ALA A 175 -2.55 -5.47 5.31
C ALA A 175 -2.52 -5.73 6.81
N LEU A 176 -1.33 -5.93 7.37
CA LEU A 176 -1.17 -6.09 8.82
C LEU A 176 -1.60 -4.82 9.55
N VAL A 177 -1.10 -3.64 9.15
CA VAL A 177 -1.52 -2.35 9.71
C VAL A 177 -3.04 -2.18 9.63
N ALA A 178 -3.64 -2.42 8.46
CA ALA A 178 -5.09 -2.26 8.27
C ALA A 178 -5.91 -3.12 9.22
N ARG A 179 -5.54 -4.40 9.37
CA ARG A 179 -6.16 -5.31 10.34
C ARG A 179 -6.02 -4.79 11.77
N ARG A 180 -4.80 -4.38 12.13
CA ARG A 180 -4.44 -3.95 13.48
C ARG A 180 -5.14 -2.67 13.94
N ILE A 181 -5.37 -1.73 13.03
CA ILE A 181 -6.08 -0.48 13.36
C ILE A 181 -7.59 -0.58 13.11
N TYR A 182 -8.12 -1.77 12.84
CA TYR A 182 -9.52 -2.02 12.50
C TYR A 182 -10.03 -1.13 11.35
N ALA A 183 -9.20 -0.96 10.31
CA ALA A 183 -9.61 -0.24 9.11
C ALA A 183 -10.83 -0.91 8.46
N ASP A 184 -11.69 -0.13 7.82
CA ASP A 184 -12.79 -0.65 7.00
C ASP A 184 -12.29 -1.06 5.61
N LEU A 185 -11.28 -0.33 5.11
CA LEU A 185 -10.80 -0.45 3.73
C LEU A 185 -9.28 -0.32 3.64
N LEU A 186 -8.66 -1.23 2.89
CA LEU A 186 -7.29 -1.11 2.40
C LEU A 186 -7.31 -0.84 0.89
N ILE A 187 -6.70 0.26 0.45
CA ILE A 187 -6.52 0.56 -0.98
C ILE A 187 -5.05 0.35 -1.34
N ILE A 188 -4.77 -0.60 -2.22
CA ILE A 188 -3.43 -0.88 -2.75
C ILE A 188 -3.32 -0.24 -4.14
N LEU A 189 -2.63 0.90 -4.19
CA LEU A 189 -2.31 1.59 -5.44
C LEU A 189 -1.05 1.00 -6.08
N THR A 190 -1.20 0.51 -7.30
CA THR A 190 -0.15 -0.11 -8.11
C THR A 190 -0.15 0.45 -9.53
N THR A 191 0.65 -0.11 -10.44
CA THR A 191 0.72 0.31 -11.84
C THR A 191 -0.18 -0.53 -12.76
N THR A 192 -0.82 -1.57 -12.23
CA THR A 192 -1.81 -2.40 -12.93
C THR A 192 -3.23 -1.97 -12.58
N ASP A 193 -4.17 -2.10 -13.52
CA ASP A 193 -5.56 -1.67 -13.28
C ASP A 193 -6.30 -2.48 -12.24
N GLY A 194 -5.93 -3.74 -11.99
CA GLY A 194 -6.52 -4.58 -10.97
C GLY A 194 -5.94 -5.99 -11.03
N TYR A 195 -6.72 -6.97 -10.59
CA TYR A 195 -6.47 -8.39 -10.81
C TYR A 195 -7.04 -8.83 -12.17
N TYR A 196 -6.23 -9.50 -12.97
CA TYR A 196 -6.61 -10.01 -14.28
C TYR A 196 -6.79 -11.52 -14.26
N VAL A 197 -7.73 -12.02 -15.05
CA VAL A 197 -7.88 -13.44 -15.39
C VAL A 197 -7.92 -13.59 -16.90
N THR A 198 -7.45 -14.73 -17.40
CA THR A 198 -7.59 -15.07 -18.82
C THR A 198 -8.87 -15.87 -19.01
N ARG A 199 -9.77 -15.37 -19.86
CA ARG A 199 -11.00 -16.05 -20.28
C ARG A 199 -11.06 -16.07 -21.79
N ASP A 200 -11.24 -17.24 -22.38
CA ASP A 200 -11.27 -17.42 -23.85
C ASP A 200 -10.09 -16.76 -24.58
N GLY A 201 -8.89 -16.87 -23.97
CA GLY A 201 -7.66 -16.27 -24.51
C GLY A 201 -7.53 -14.76 -24.36
N LYS A 202 -8.48 -14.08 -23.70
CA LYS A 202 -8.44 -12.63 -23.44
C LYS A 202 -8.20 -12.35 -21.96
N MET A 203 -7.36 -11.37 -21.68
CA MET A 203 -7.17 -10.85 -20.33
C MET A 203 -8.30 -9.88 -19.96
N GLU A 204 -8.97 -10.15 -18.85
CA GLU A 204 -10.05 -9.34 -18.31
C GLU A 204 -9.79 -8.96 -16.86
N ILE A 205 -10.15 -7.74 -16.47
CA ILE A 205 -10.08 -7.32 -15.07
C ILE A 205 -11.25 -7.93 -14.31
N VAL A 206 -10.95 -8.65 -13.23
CA VAL A 206 -11.95 -9.09 -12.28
C VAL A 206 -12.41 -7.89 -11.47
N LYS A 207 -13.69 -7.53 -11.56
CA LYS A 207 -14.22 -6.38 -10.81
C LYS A 207 -14.37 -6.67 -9.32
N ARG A 208 -14.66 -7.91 -8.95
CA ARG A 208 -15.04 -8.30 -7.59
C ARG A 208 -14.57 -9.70 -7.23
N ILE A 209 -14.07 -9.84 -6.00
CA ILE A 209 -13.69 -11.12 -5.39
C ILE A 209 -14.24 -11.18 -3.96
N LYS A 210 -14.90 -12.28 -3.58
CA LYS A 210 -15.34 -12.54 -2.19
C LYS A 210 -14.44 -13.51 -1.43
N LYS A 211 -13.74 -14.36 -2.18
CA LYS A 211 -12.86 -15.39 -1.63
C LYS A 211 -11.61 -15.49 -2.50
N ILE A 212 -10.45 -15.39 -1.87
CA ILE A 212 -9.16 -15.63 -2.52
C ILE A 212 -8.82 -17.10 -2.31
N THR A 213 -8.66 -17.85 -3.40
CA THR A 213 -8.24 -19.26 -3.34
C THR A 213 -6.72 -19.38 -3.45
N PRO A 214 -6.11 -20.47 -2.94
CA PRO A 214 -4.70 -20.76 -3.17
C PRO A 214 -4.32 -20.77 -4.67
N THR A 215 -5.19 -21.36 -5.50
CA THR A 215 -5.00 -21.41 -6.97
C THR A 215 -4.87 -20.02 -7.60
N MET A 216 -5.68 -19.04 -7.19
CA MET A 216 -5.57 -17.67 -7.67
C MET A 216 -4.19 -17.06 -7.39
N ILE A 217 -3.57 -17.40 -6.25
CA ILE A 217 -2.26 -16.90 -5.84
C ILE A 217 -1.15 -17.62 -6.62
N GLU A 218 -1.29 -18.92 -6.86
CA GLU A 218 -0.31 -19.74 -7.59
C GLU A 218 -0.26 -19.40 -9.09
N GLU A 219 -1.42 -19.25 -9.72
CA GLU A 219 -1.57 -18.87 -11.14
C GLU A 219 -1.11 -17.44 -11.44
N SER A 220 -0.97 -16.62 -10.39
CA SER A 220 -0.54 -15.21 -10.47
C SER A 220 0.98 -15.03 -10.64
N SER A 221 1.69 -16.00 -11.18
CA SER A 221 3.16 -16.12 -11.22
C SER A 221 3.88 -15.21 -12.25
N GLY A 222 3.20 -14.23 -12.83
CA GLY A 222 3.79 -13.25 -13.76
C GLY A 222 4.58 -12.13 -13.07
N LYS A 223 5.84 -11.90 -13.51
CA LYS A 223 6.66 -10.76 -13.07
C LYS A 223 6.11 -9.44 -13.64
N SER A 224 5.74 -8.49 -12.79
CA SER A 224 5.58 -7.10 -13.22
C SER A 224 6.97 -6.45 -13.35
N SER A 225 7.26 -5.83 -14.48
CA SER A 225 8.59 -5.30 -14.85
C SER A 225 9.11 -4.13 -14.00
N MET A 226 8.33 -3.55 -13.09
CA MET A 226 8.69 -2.29 -12.41
C MET A 226 8.34 -2.24 -10.90
N GLY A 227 7.99 -3.37 -10.27
CA GLY A 227 7.53 -3.39 -8.87
C GLY A 227 8.11 -4.56 -8.06
N ARG A 228 8.51 -4.29 -6.81
CA ARG A 228 9.10 -5.29 -5.88
C ARG A 228 8.13 -6.41 -5.46
N GLY A 229 6.82 -6.17 -5.54
CA GLY A 229 5.78 -7.17 -5.27
C GLY A 229 4.87 -7.31 -6.48
N GLY A 230 4.85 -8.49 -7.10
CA GLY A 230 3.94 -8.81 -8.20
C GLY A 230 2.48 -8.86 -7.75
N ILE A 231 1.58 -9.28 -8.64
CA ILE A 231 0.16 -9.47 -8.32
C ILE A 231 -0.03 -10.50 -7.18
N LYS A 232 0.82 -11.54 -7.11
CA LYS A 232 0.88 -12.53 -6.03
C LYS A 232 1.00 -11.92 -4.63
N SER A 233 1.89 -10.94 -4.45
CA SER A 233 2.08 -10.21 -3.18
C SER A 233 0.80 -9.50 -2.75
N LYS A 234 0.11 -8.86 -3.70
CA LYS A 234 -1.12 -8.09 -3.44
C LYS A 234 -2.30 -8.99 -3.12
N LEU A 235 -2.40 -10.16 -3.76
CA LEU A 235 -3.41 -11.17 -3.40
C LEU A 235 -3.19 -11.70 -1.99
N ARG A 236 -1.93 -11.93 -1.57
CA ARG A 236 -1.63 -12.32 -0.19
C ARG A 236 -1.95 -11.23 0.82
N ALA A 237 -1.57 -9.99 0.53
CA ALA A 237 -1.96 -8.84 1.35
C ALA A 237 -3.50 -8.71 1.44
N ALA A 238 -4.19 -8.88 0.32
CA ALA A 238 -5.64 -8.87 0.30
C ALA A 238 -6.24 -10.00 1.16
N ALA A 239 -5.69 -11.22 1.09
CA ALA A 239 -6.13 -12.33 1.93
C ALA A 239 -5.92 -12.05 3.43
N ILE A 240 -4.75 -11.51 3.81
CA ILE A 240 -4.44 -11.14 5.20
C ILE A 240 -5.46 -10.11 5.72
N ALA A 241 -5.72 -9.06 4.94
CA ALA A 241 -6.65 -8.01 5.30
C ALA A 241 -8.10 -8.52 5.37
N MET A 242 -8.53 -9.30 4.38
CA MET A 242 -9.88 -9.89 4.36
C MET A 242 -10.15 -10.79 5.55
N ASN A 243 -9.17 -11.60 5.97
CA ASN A 243 -9.29 -12.45 7.16
C ASN A 243 -9.45 -11.63 8.45
N GLY A 244 -9.06 -10.35 8.44
CA GLY A 244 -9.28 -9.40 9.53
C GLY A 244 -10.56 -8.56 9.40
N GLY A 245 -11.47 -8.90 8.49
CA GLY A 245 -12.70 -8.13 8.24
C GLY A 245 -12.49 -6.82 7.47
N VAL A 246 -11.34 -6.64 6.81
CA VAL A 246 -11.01 -5.44 6.04
C VAL A 246 -11.32 -5.67 4.56
N HIS A 247 -12.08 -4.78 3.92
CA HIS A 247 -12.26 -4.80 2.47
C HIS A 247 -10.97 -4.31 1.77
N VAL A 248 -10.69 -4.80 0.56
CA VAL A 248 -9.48 -4.38 -0.17
C VAL A 248 -9.82 -3.91 -1.57
N ILE A 249 -9.18 -2.86 -2.05
CA ILE A 249 -9.22 -2.45 -3.45
C ILE A 249 -7.81 -2.44 -4.00
N ILE A 250 -7.58 -3.18 -5.10
CA ILE A 250 -6.35 -3.05 -5.89
C ILE A 250 -6.70 -2.23 -7.12
N ALA A 251 -6.01 -1.11 -7.31
CA ALA A 251 -6.27 -0.19 -8.42
C ALA A 251 -4.99 0.48 -8.95
N ASN A 252 -5.09 1.03 -10.17
CA ASN A 252 -3.98 1.74 -10.79
C ASN A 252 -3.83 3.15 -10.22
N GLY A 253 -2.76 3.34 -9.45
CA GLY A 253 -2.38 4.59 -8.81
C GLY A 253 -1.88 5.68 -9.76
N THR A 254 -1.60 5.36 -11.03
CA THR A 254 -1.15 6.36 -12.02
C THR A 254 -2.30 7.11 -12.68
N LYS A 255 -3.55 6.63 -12.51
CA LYS A 255 -4.73 7.30 -13.03
C LYS A 255 -5.05 8.57 -12.22
N GLU A 256 -5.48 9.60 -12.93
CA GLU A 256 -5.86 10.87 -12.31
C GLU A 256 -7.08 10.70 -11.39
N GLY A 257 -7.04 11.32 -10.21
CA GLY A 257 -8.15 11.31 -9.25
C GLY A 257 -8.55 9.92 -8.75
N ILE A 258 -7.67 8.91 -8.85
CA ILE A 258 -7.98 7.51 -8.53
C ILE A 258 -8.65 7.32 -7.16
N LEU A 259 -8.17 7.96 -6.11
CA LEU A 259 -8.75 7.85 -4.77
C LEU A 259 -10.14 8.49 -4.71
N ASN A 260 -10.32 9.66 -5.32
CA ASN A 260 -11.61 10.36 -5.35
C ASN A 260 -12.65 9.52 -6.09
N ARG A 261 -12.29 8.96 -7.26
CA ARG A 261 -13.16 8.07 -8.05
C ARG A 261 -13.52 6.78 -7.30
N ILE A 262 -12.57 6.19 -6.56
CA ILE A 262 -12.86 5.06 -5.67
C ILE A 262 -13.90 5.46 -4.60
N LEU A 263 -13.76 6.64 -3.99
CA LEU A 263 -14.69 7.14 -2.98
C LEU A 263 -16.08 7.51 -3.52
N GLU A 264 -16.17 7.85 -4.79
CA GLU A 264 -17.44 8.05 -5.51
C GLU A 264 -18.13 6.72 -5.85
N GLY A 265 -17.43 5.60 -5.68
CA GLY A 265 -17.94 4.24 -5.93
C GLY A 265 -17.72 3.75 -7.36
N GLU A 266 -16.94 4.46 -8.17
CA GLU A 266 -16.58 4.01 -9.51
C GLU A 266 -15.86 2.66 -9.47
N GLU A 267 -16.07 1.83 -10.50
CA GLU A 267 -15.50 0.47 -10.62
C GLU A 267 -14.01 0.47 -11.04
N GLU A 268 -13.23 1.25 -10.32
CA GLU A 268 -11.78 1.30 -10.43
C GLU A 268 -11.14 0.06 -9.79
N GLY A 269 -10.46 -0.70 -10.66
CA GLY A 269 -9.79 -1.94 -10.35
C GLY A 269 -10.66 -3.07 -9.79
N THR A 270 -10.10 -3.81 -8.83
CA THR A 270 -10.71 -5.01 -8.25
C THR A 270 -11.01 -4.77 -6.78
N ILE A 271 -12.27 -4.93 -6.37
CA ILE A 271 -12.65 -4.95 -4.96
C ILE A 271 -12.69 -6.38 -4.42
N PHE A 272 -12.09 -6.58 -3.26
CA PHE A 272 -12.08 -7.79 -2.48
C PHE A 272 -12.94 -7.56 -1.23
N ILE A 273 -14.05 -8.28 -1.15
CA ILE A 273 -15.07 -8.04 -0.13
C ILE A 273 -14.91 -9.07 0.98
N SER A 274 -14.45 -8.63 2.16
CA SER A 274 -14.46 -9.48 3.34
C SER A 274 -15.90 -9.78 3.78
N GLU A 275 -16.13 -11.04 4.16
CA GLU A 275 -17.38 -11.53 4.78
C GLU A 275 -17.23 -11.72 6.30
N VAL A 276 -16.08 -11.33 6.86
CA VAL A 276 -15.74 -11.46 8.28
C VAL A 276 -16.13 -10.18 9.03
N ASP A 277 -16.82 -10.29 10.17
CA ASP A 277 -17.05 -9.14 11.05
C ASP A 277 -15.75 -8.82 11.81
N LYS A 278 -15.13 -7.67 11.48
CA LYS A 278 -13.89 -7.20 12.10
C LYS A 278 -13.97 -6.96 13.61
N ARG A 279 -15.17 -7.00 14.22
CA ARG A 279 -15.36 -6.91 15.68
C ARG A 279 -15.26 -8.26 16.38
N CYS A 280 -15.25 -9.36 15.62
CA CYS A 280 -15.20 -10.72 16.12
C CYS A 280 -13.79 -11.36 15.98
N VAL A 281 -12.80 -10.60 15.51
CA VAL A 281 -11.43 -11.06 15.19
C VAL A 281 -10.41 -10.06 15.70
#